data_AF-A0A093GQE2-F1
#
_entry.id   AF-A0A093GQE2-F1
#
_cell.length_a   1.000
_cell.length_b   1.000
_cell.length_c   1.000
_cell.angle_alpha   90.00
_cell.angle_beta   90.00
_cell.angle_gamma   90.00
#
_symmetry.space_group_name_H-M   'P 1'
#
loop_
_entity.id
_entity.type
_entity.pdbx_description
1 polymer ?
#
loop_
_entity_poly.entity_id
_entity_poly.type
_entity_poly.pdbx_seq_one_letter_code
_entity_poly.pdbx_strand_id
1 'polypeptide(L)'
;PLAVASPEPDCLAEDVLPDVFSMLPHFADLSTFMIQQVINFAKEIPAFRSLPIDDQISLLKGATLDICQIQFNTVFNEETNAWECGQHCYTIQDGALAGFQQIYLEPLLKFHI
;
A
#
# COMPACT_ATOMS: atom_id res chain seq x y z
N PRO A 1 35.75 54.34 7.15
CA PRO A 1 34.43 53.85 7.57
C PRO A 1 34.05 52.61 6.75
N LEU A 2 34.24 51.43 7.34
CA LEU A 2 33.92 50.13 6.74
C LEU A 2 32.40 49.92 6.78
N ALA A 3 31.78 49.73 5.61
CA ALA A 3 30.39 49.30 5.54
C ALA A 3 30.32 47.80 5.91
N VAL A 4 29.62 47.51 7.00
CA VAL A 4 29.32 46.15 7.47
C VAL A 4 28.33 45.53 6.50
N ALA A 5 28.69 44.39 5.91
CA ALA A 5 27.78 43.58 5.10
C ALA A 5 26.69 43.00 6.02
N SER A 6 25.43 43.20 5.64
CA SER A 6 24.27 42.55 6.27
C SER A 6 24.34 41.03 6.05
N PRO A 7 23.92 40.20 7.01
CA PRO A 7 23.80 38.76 6.77
C PRO A 7 22.63 38.51 5.82
N GLU A 8 22.86 37.69 4.80
CA GLU A 8 21.79 37.15 3.96
C GLU A 8 20.79 36.38 4.83
N PRO A 9 19.48 36.45 4.55
CA PRO A 9 18.51 35.71 5.34
C PRO A 9 18.70 34.23 5.08
N ASP A 10 18.88 33.50 6.18
CA ASP A 10 18.90 32.05 6.25
C ASP A 10 17.91 31.44 5.25
N CYS A 11 18.39 30.49 4.45
CA CYS A 11 17.56 29.58 3.69
C CYS A 11 16.53 29.00 4.66
N LEU A 12 15.31 29.55 4.61
CA LEU A 12 14.20 29.09 5.42
C LEU A 12 14.07 27.60 5.13
N ALA A 13 14.30 26.79 6.16
CA ALA A 13 14.03 25.37 6.15
C ALA A 13 12.68 25.19 5.47
N GLU A 14 12.69 24.57 4.28
CA GLU A 14 11.48 24.05 3.70
C GLU A 14 10.89 23.15 4.79
N ASP A 15 9.77 23.57 5.36
CA ASP A 15 8.91 22.68 6.14
C ASP A 15 8.77 21.42 5.30
N VAL A 16 9.46 20.35 5.70
CA VAL A 16 9.46 19.06 5.01
C VAL A 16 8.06 18.52 5.20
N LEU A 17 7.14 18.95 4.31
CA LEU A 17 5.89 18.27 4.08
C LEU A 17 6.26 16.80 3.91
N PRO A 18 5.66 15.88 4.69
CA PRO A 18 5.95 14.46 4.54
C PRO A 18 5.79 14.14 3.07
N ASP A 19 6.85 13.59 2.46
CA ASP A 19 6.87 13.29 1.04
C ASP A 19 5.66 12.38 0.73
N VAL A 20 4.66 12.99 0.08
CA VAL A 20 3.27 12.50 -0.02
C VAL A 20 3.18 11.15 -0.74
N PHE A 21 4.29 10.66 -1.30
CA PHE A 21 4.37 9.38 -1.99
C PHE A 21 5.59 8.56 -1.59
N SER A 22 6.19 8.84 -0.43
CA SER A 22 7.40 8.15 0.06
C SER A 22 7.25 6.62 0.13
N MET A 23 6.03 6.12 0.39
CA MET A 23 5.74 4.69 0.45
C MET A 23 5.18 4.12 -0.88
N LEU A 24 4.90 4.96 -1.88
CA LEU A 24 4.29 4.52 -3.13
C LEU A 24 5.13 3.46 -3.88
N PRO A 25 6.46 3.61 -4.06
CA PRO A 25 7.26 2.59 -4.74
C PRO A 25 7.21 1.24 -4.00
N HIS A 26 7.33 1.28 -2.68
CA HIS A 26 7.30 0.08 -1.83
C HIS A 26 5.95 -0.64 -1.90
N PHE A 27 4.84 0.11 -1.84
CA PHE A 27 3.50 -0.45 -1.98
C PHE A 27 3.24 -0.98 -3.40
N ALA A 28 3.82 -0.36 -4.44
CA ALA A 28 3.71 -0.87 -5.81
C ALA A 28 4.43 -2.22 -5.96
N ASP A 29 5.62 -2.37 -5.38
CA ASP A 29 6.36 -3.64 -5.36
C ASP A 29 5.63 -4.72 -4.56
N LEU A 30 5.16 -4.38 -3.35
CA LEU A 30 4.35 -5.28 -2.52
C LEU A 30 3.07 -5.70 -3.24
N SER A 31 2.36 -4.77 -3.86
CA SER A 31 1.14 -5.07 -4.61
C SER A 31 1.42 -5.98 -5.80
N THR A 32 2.52 -5.75 -6.52
CA THR A 32 2.95 -6.60 -7.65
C THR A 32 3.22 -8.02 -7.18
N PHE A 33 3.96 -8.18 -6.06
CA PHE A 33 4.20 -9.46 -5.45
C PHE A 33 2.89 -10.16 -5.07
N MET A 34 1.97 -9.46 -4.40
CA MET A 34 0.67 -10.02 -4.00
C MET A 34 -0.17 -10.44 -5.21
N ILE A 35 -0.23 -9.63 -6.27
CA ILE A 35 -0.93 -9.98 -7.52
C ILE A 35 -0.37 -11.27 -8.11
N GLN A 36 0.95 -11.43 -8.17
CA GLN A 36 1.57 -12.67 -8.66
C GLN A 36 1.18 -13.88 -7.81
N GLN A 37 1.15 -13.73 -6.49
CA GLN A 37 0.73 -14.78 -5.57
C GLN A 37 -0.75 -15.16 -5.77
N VAL A 38 -1.65 -14.18 -5.96
CA VAL A 38 -3.06 -14.43 -6.28
C VAL A 38 -3.21 -15.18 -7.61
N ILE A 39 -2.47 -14.78 -8.65
CA ILE A 39 -2.47 -15.47 -9.94
C ILE A 39 -2.00 -16.92 -9.77
N ASN A 40 -0.93 -17.17 -9.01
CA ASN A 40 -0.42 -18.50 -8.74
C ASN A 40 -1.45 -19.35 -7.97
N PHE A 41 -2.06 -18.78 -6.92
CA PHE A 41 -3.14 -19.42 -6.18
C PHE A 41 -4.31 -19.82 -7.08
N ALA A 42 -4.78 -18.91 -7.94
CA ALA A 42 -5.89 -19.18 -8.85
C ALA A 42 -5.57 -20.30 -9.83
N LYS A 43 -4.32 -20.36 -10.34
CA LYS A 43 -3.85 -21.43 -11.23
C LYS A 43 -3.81 -22.80 -10.56
N GLU A 44 -3.66 -22.89 -9.24
CA GLU A 44 -3.73 -24.18 -8.54
C GLU A 44 -5.17 -24.73 -8.45
N ILE A 45 -6.20 -23.91 -8.65
CA ILE A 45 -7.61 -24.33 -8.60
C ILE A 45 -8.00 -24.99 -9.93
N PRO A 46 -8.32 -26.31 -9.96
CA PRO A 46 -8.64 -27.00 -11.22
C PRO A 46 -9.85 -26.40 -11.95
N ALA A 47 -10.88 -26.00 -11.21
CA ALA A 47 -12.08 -25.38 -11.78
C ALA A 47 -11.76 -24.04 -12.44
N PHE A 48 -10.88 -23.22 -11.86
CA PHE A 48 -10.46 -21.95 -12.44
C PHE A 48 -9.70 -22.17 -13.75
N ARG A 49 -8.76 -23.13 -13.78
CA ARG A 49 -7.99 -23.46 -15.00
C ARG A 49 -8.86 -23.98 -16.15
N SER A 50 -10.00 -24.59 -15.84
CA SER A 50 -10.93 -25.08 -16.86
C SER A 50 -11.77 -24.00 -17.53
N LEU A 51 -11.74 -22.76 -17.01
CA LEU A 51 -12.47 -21.64 -17.60
C LEU A 51 -11.80 -21.12 -18.88
N PRO A 52 -12.55 -20.51 -19.80
CA PRO A 52 -11.99 -19.71 -20.88
C PRO A 52 -10.98 -18.67 -20.37
N ILE A 53 -9.94 -18.38 -21.15
CA ILE A 53 -8.88 -17.45 -20.74
C ILE A 53 -9.43 -16.04 -20.42
N ASP A 54 -10.43 -15.58 -21.16
CA ASP A 54 -11.08 -14.29 -20.93
C ASP A 54 -11.81 -14.26 -19.59
N ASP A 55 -12.43 -15.37 -19.18
CA ASP A 55 -13.07 -15.50 -17.87
C ASP A 55 -12.03 -15.53 -16.75
N GLN A 56 -10.92 -16.26 -16.92
CA GLN A 56 -9.81 -16.26 -15.96
C GLN A 56 -9.26 -14.85 -15.73
N ILE A 57 -9.03 -14.10 -16.82
CA ILE A 57 -8.54 -12.71 -16.75
C ILE A 57 -9.59 -11.81 -16.08
N SER A 58 -10.86 -11.96 -16.42
CA SER A 58 -11.95 -11.15 -15.87
C SER A 58 -12.11 -11.38 -14.36
N LEU A 59 -12.06 -12.65 -13.93
CA LEU A 59 -12.10 -13.02 -12.52
C LEU A 59 -10.87 -12.49 -11.76
N LEU A 60 -9.65 -12.65 -12.29
CA LEU A 60 -8.45 -12.11 -11.66
C LEU A 60 -8.53 -10.58 -11.54
N LYS A 61 -8.89 -9.86 -12.61
CA LYS A 61 -9.03 -8.41 -12.57
C LYS A 61 -10.09 -7.95 -11.56
N GLY A 62 -11.19 -8.69 -11.44
CA GLY A 62 -12.29 -8.35 -10.53
C GLY A 62 -12.00 -8.65 -9.06
N ALA A 63 -11.28 -9.74 -8.76
CA ALA A 63 -11.17 -10.25 -7.39
C ALA A 63 -9.78 -10.11 -6.76
N THR A 64 -8.74 -9.72 -7.51
CA THR A 64 -7.36 -9.73 -6.97
C THR A 64 -7.21 -8.82 -5.76
N LEU A 65 -7.77 -7.61 -5.79
CA LEU A 65 -7.68 -6.69 -4.66
C LEU A 65 -8.33 -7.30 -3.40
N ASP A 66 -9.54 -7.86 -3.54
CA ASP A 66 -10.28 -8.48 -2.44
C ASP A 66 -9.51 -9.66 -1.85
N ILE A 67 -8.96 -10.54 -2.69
CA ILE A 67 -8.15 -11.68 -2.24
C ILE A 67 -6.89 -11.18 -1.52
N CYS A 68 -6.23 -10.13 -2.01
CA CYS A 68 -5.09 -9.52 -1.31
C CYS A 68 -5.48 -9.02 0.09
N GLN A 69 -6.65 -8.37 0.24
CA GLN A 69 -7.11 -7.90 1.56
C GLN A 69 -7.42 -9.07 2.50
N ILE A 70 -8.05 -10.14 2.01
CA ILE A 70 -8.28 -11.35 2.81
C ILE A 70 -6.95 -11.96 3.28
N GLN A 71 -5.93 -11.97 2.43
CA GLN A 71 -4.59 -12.44 2.82
C GLN A 71 -3.95 -11.52 3.86
N PHE A 72 -4.05 -10.19 3.70
CA PHE A 72 -3.54 -9.24 4.69
C PHE A 72 -4.20 -9.41 6.06
N ASN A 73 -5.48 -9.78 6.11
CA ASN A 73 -6.17 -10.04 7.37
C ASN A 73 -5.51 -11.16 8.20
N THR A 74 -4.78 -12.09 7.57
CA THR A 74 -4.07 -13.17 8.29
C THR A 74 -2.86 -12.69 9.09
N VAL A 75 -2.39 -11.48 8.80
CA VAL A 75 -1.26 -10.82 9.48
C VAL A 75 -1.66 -9.50 10.13
N PHE A 76 -2.96 -9.19 10.20
CA PHE A 76 -3.46 -8.01 10.88
C PHE A 76 -3.58 -8.28 12.38
N ASN A 77 -3.11 -7.32 13.18
CA ASN A 77 -3.22 -7.34 14.63
C ASN A 77 -4.18 -6.23 15.08
N GLU A 78 -5.35 -6.63 15.57
CA GLU A 78 -6.41 -5.71 16.04
C GLU A 78 -5.97 -4.86 17.24
N GLU A 79 -5.08 -5.36 18.11
CA GLU A 79 -4.60 -4.62 19.29
C GLU A 79 -3.71 -3.45 18.88
N THR A 80 -2.86 -3.65 17.86
CA THR A 80 -1.91 -2.64 17.37
C THR A 80 -2.43 -1.85 16.17
N ASN A 81 -3.54 -2.29 15.55
CA ASN A 81 -4.07 -1.78 14.29
C ASN A 81 -3.03 -1.76 13.16
N ALA A 82 -2.26 -2.84 13.05
CA ALA A 82 -1.15 -2.94 12.11
C ALA A 82 -1.09 -4.31 11.41
N TRP A 83 -0.56 -4.32 10.19
CA TRP A 83 -0.22 -5.54 9.45
C TRP A 83 1.23 -5.93 9.72
N GLU A 84 1.43 -7.05 10.41
CA GLU A 84 2.71 -7.56 10.89
C GLU A 84 3.31 -8.59 9.90
N CYS A 85 3.93 -8.08 8.83
CA CYS A 85 4.54 -8.86 7.76
C CYS A 85 5.99 -9.26 8.07
N GLY A 86 6.21 -10.00 9.16
CA GLY A 86 7.54 -10.47 9.57
C GLY A 86 8.44 -9.32 10.05
N GLN A 87 9.42 -8.92 9.24
CA GLN A 87 10.30 -7.79 9.56
C GLN A 87 9.68 -6.42 9.23
N HIS A 88 8.57 -6.42 8.49
CA HIS A 88 7.87 -5.20 8.07
C HIS A 88 6.58 -5.07 8.87
N CYS A 89 6.24 -3.84 9.24
CA CYS A 89 4.99 -3.51 9.92
C CYS A 89 4.36 -2.33 9.18
N TYR A 90 3.08 -2.45 8.83
CA TYR A 90 2.35 -1.40 8.14
C TYR A 90 1.14 -0.96 8.95
N THR A 91 0.85 0.33 8.93
CA THR A 91 -0.32 0.94 9.54
C THR A 91 -1.16 1.61 8.47
N ILE A 92 -2.35 2.07 8.85
CA ILE A 92 -3.19 2.84 7.92
C ILE A 92 -2.53 4.15 7.45
N GLN A 93 -1.59 4.70 8.24
CA GLN A 93 -0.86 5.92 7.88
C GLN A 93 0.10 5.69 6.71
N ASP A 94 0.69 4.49 6.60
CA ASP A 94 1.57 4.13 5.48
C ASP A 94 0.78 4.10 4.15
N GLY A 95 -0.51 3.75 4.21
CA GLY A 95 -1.42 3.88 3.07
C GLY A 95 -1.56 5.35 2.60
N ALA A 96 -1.64 6.30 3.53
CA ALA A 96 -1.68 7.71 3.16
C ALA A 96 -0.35 8.17 2.51
N LEU A 97 0.79 7.67 2.99
CA LEU A 97 2.12 7.91 2.39
C LEU A 97 2.33 7.19 1.05
N ALA A 98 1.49 6.21 0.72
CA ALA A 98 1.41 5.62 -0.60
C ALA A 98 0.45 6.38 -1.54
N GLY A 99 -0.16 7.47 -1.08
CA GLY A 99 -1.03 8.33 -1.87
C GLY A 99 -2.52 8.01 -1.78
N PHE A 100 -2.94 7.07 -0.92
CA PHE A 100 -4.37 6.78 -0.74
C PHE A 100 -5.06 7.89 0.03
N GLN A 101 -6.24 8.30 -0.46
CA GLN A 101 -7.08 9.25 0.25
C GLN A 101 -7.78 8.58 1.44
N GLN A 102 -8.00 9.34 2.51
CA GLN A 102 -8.64 8.86 3.75
C GLN A 102 -9.99 8.19 3.52
N ILE A 103 -10.78 8.66 2.54
CA ILE A 103 -12.08 8.08 2.17
C ILE A 103 -12.01 6.60 1.78
N TYR A 104 -10.86 6.13 1.28
CA TYR A 104 -10.62 4.73 0.95
C TYR A 104 -9.98 3.95 2.10
N LEU A 105 -9.18 4.63 2.91
CA LEU A 105 -8.45 4.01 4.03
C LEU A 105 -9.36 3.67 5.21
N GLU A 106 -10.35 4.51 5.54
CA GLU A 106 -11.25 4.21 6.67
C GLU A 106 -12.11 2.96 6.46
N PRO A 107 -12.79 2.77 5.30
CA PRO A 107 -13.49 1.53 5.03
C PRO A 107 -12.55 0.33 4.98
N LEU A 108 -11.33 0.52 4.48
CA LEU A 108 -10.33 -0.53 4.43
C LEU A 108 -9.96 -0.99 5.85
N LEU A 109 -9.58 -0.08 6.75
CA LEU A 109 -9.24 -0.44 8.13
C LEU A 109 -10.41 -1.14 8.83
N LYS A 110 -11.64 -0.66 8.64
CA LYS A 110 -12.85 -1.28 9.20
C LYS A 110 -13.14 -2.68 8.65
N PHE A 111 -12.61 -3.04 7.47
CA PHE A 111 -12.76 -4.39 6.93
C PHE A 111 -11.86 -5.40 7.66
N HIS A 112 -10.75 -4.96 8.26
CA HIS A 112 -9.79 -5.83 8.96
C HIS A 112 -10.06 -5.96 10.47
N ILE A 113 -11.10 -5.29 10.99
CA ILE A 113 -11.58 -5.37 12.39
C ILE A 113 -12.92 -6.10 12.41
#